data_AF-A0A3S0GZK4-F1
#
_entry.id   AF-A0A3S0GZK4-F1
#
_cell.length_a   1.000
_cell.length_b   1.000
_cell.length_c   1.000
_cell.angle_alpha   90.00
_cell.angle_beta   90.00
_cell.angle_gamma   90.00
#
_symmetry.space_group_name_H-M   'P 1'
#
loop_
_entity.id
_entity.type
_entity.pdbx_description
1 polymer ?
#
loop_
_entity_poly.entity_id
_entity_poly.type
_entity_poly.pdbx_seq_one_letter_code
_entity_poly.pdbx_strand_id
1 'polypeptide(L)'
;MIPLRLKIDAEATQPYVVRLRNFEGVGQPPDQIHPLEAVLETVDGEKSIFSGPTGTLQVFGVDPSELDGDSILVVPSRKIAHRLIRANSRHNTLLVTERCDQLCVMCSQPPKKQHVDMLPFFETAVLLAPWNSTIGLSGGEPTLFKYSLFAFLRRAMARRRDIDFHILTNAQHFDWADLALLGDIDRDRILWGVPVYASDGAVHDQIVGKPGAFDQVKKSLSVLCEAGARIELRTVLMRPNATALLDLARFVTTALPFVETWAIMQLENIGYGRQNWHSLFFDSSMQFEPVGKAVDFALSRGISTKLYNFPLCTVPAHYRAYAPSTISDWKRTYIEDCTQCSLRAECGGFFEWHPKVHGYGRFGAI
;
A
#
# COMPACT_ATOMS: atom_id res chain seq x y z
N MET A 1 -19.01 1.40 0.68
CA MET A 1 -17.67 1.00 0.22
C MET A 1 -17.23 1.98 -0.85
N ILE A 2 -15.99 2.47 -0.79
CA ILE A 2 -15.50 3.50 -1.73
C ILE A 2 -15.35 2.87 -3.12
N PRO A 3 -16.00 3.39 -4.19
CA PRO A 3 -15.96 2.77 -5.50
C PRO A 3 -14.62 3.05 -6.20
N LEU A 4 -13.71 2.07 -6.21
CA LEU A 4 -12.42 2.17 -6.93
C LEU A 4 -12.52 1.91 -8.44
N ARG A 5 -13.62 1.27 -8.85
CA ARG A 5 -13.96 1.03 -10.26
C ARG A 5 -15.30 1.70 -10.55
N LEU A 6 -15.29 2.56 -11.56
CA LEU A 6 -16.45 3.32 -12.00
C LEU A 6 -17.01 2.69 -13.26
N LYS A 7 -18.34 2.69 -13.38
CA LYS A 7 -19.01 2.43 -14.66
C LYS A 7 -19.00 3.75 -15.44
N ILE A 8 -18.63 3.68 -16.72
CA ILE A 8 -18.51 4.87 -17.58
C ILE A 8 -19.05 4.63 -18.99
N ASP A 9 -19.27 5.71 -19.74
CA ASP A 9 -19.38 5.72 -21.19
C ASP A 9 -18.52 6.87 -21.73
N ALA A 10 -17.74 6.64 -22.78
CA ALA A 10 -16.78 7.64 -23.27
C ALA A 10 -16.72 7.63 -24.80
N GLU A 11 -16.56 8.81 -25.41
CA GLU A 11 -16.41 8.95 -26.87
C GLU A 11 -15.07 8.42 -27.37
N ALA A 12 -14.01 8.55 -26.56
CA ALA A 12 -12.68 8.05 -26.88
C ALA A 12 -12.67 6.52 -27.06
N THR A 13 -11.82 6.04 -27.96
CA THR A 13 -11.69 4.60 -28.26
C THR A 13 -10.51 3.94 -27.57
N GLN A 14 -9.47 4.71 -27.26
CA GLN A 14 -8.24 4.23 -26.61
C GLN A 14 -8.25 4.51 -25.11
N PRO A 15 -7.59 3.68 -24.27
CA PRO A 15 -7.42 3.98 -22.85
C PRO A 15 -6.62 5.27 -22.63
N TYR A 16 -7.02 6.06 -21.63
CA TYR A 16 -6.35 7.32 -21.28
C TYR A 16 -6.52 7.62 -19.79
N VAL A 17 -5.67 8.51 -19.27
CA VAL A 17 -5.78 9.02 -17.89
C VAL A 17 -6.22 10.47 -17.92
N VAL A 18 -7.17 10.81 -17.05
CA VAL A 18 -7.73 12.15 -16.93
C VAL A 18 -7.99 12.47 -15.45
N ARG A 19 -7.87 13.75 -15.08
CA ARG A 19 -8.28 14.26 -13.77
C ARG A 19 -9.70 14.83 -13.87
N LEU A 20 -10.60 14.35 -13.03
CA LEU A 20 -11.95 14.89 -12.95
C LEU A 20 -11.93 16.20 -12.15
N ARG A 21 -12.69 17.19 -12.61
CA ARG A 21 -12.85 18.48 -11.92
C ARG A 21 -14.33 18.84 -11.80
N ASN A 22 -14.74 19.22 -10.61
CA ASN A 22 -16.04 19.82 -10.34
C ASN A 22 -15.83 21.26 -9.86
N PHE A 23 -16.36 22.23 -10.61
CA PHE A 23 -16.31 23.65 -10.27
C PHE A 23 -17.69 24.21 -9.89
N GLU A 24 -18.71 23.37 -9.70
CA GLU A 24 -20.00 23.82 -9.17
C GLU A 24 -19.80 24.53 -7.83
N GLY A 25 -20.42 25.70 -7.68
CA GLY A 25 -20.29 26.53 -6.48
C GLY A 25 -18.97 27.31 -6.37
N VAL A 26 -18.06 27.20 -7.33
CA VAL A 26 -16.85 28.03 -7.41
C VAL A 26 -17.20 29.33 -8.15
N GLY A 27 -16.97 30.49 -7.52
CA GLY A 27 -17.39 31.79 -8.04
C GLY A 27 -16.83 32.15 -9.42
N GLN A 28 -15.62 31.65 -9.74
CA GLN A 28 -15.06 31.72 -11.09
C GLN A 28 -14.17 30.49 -11.32
N PRO A 29 -14.44 29.66 -12.36
CA PRO A 29 -13.54 28.56 -12.72
C PRO A 29 -12.16 29.10 -13.12
N PRO A 30 -11.09 28.29 -12.99
CA PRO A 30 -9.74 28.74 -13.30
C PRO A 30 -9.60 29.16 -14.77
N ASP A 31 -8.82 30.21 -15.02
CA ASP A 31 -8.59 30.78 -16.36
C ASP A 31 -7.95 29.77 -17.34
N GLN A 32 -7.23 28.78 -16.82
CA GLN A 32 -6.65 27.68 -17.60
C GLN A 32 -6.94 26.35 -16.93
N ILE A 33 -7.64 25.50 -17.66
CA ILE A 33 -7.86 24.09 -17.33
C ILE A 33 -6.66 23.30 -17.83
N HIS A 34 -6.13 22.39 -17.02
CA HIS A 34 -5.00 21.55 -17.41
C HIS A 34 -5.42 20.65 -18.59
N PRO A 35 -4.56 20.40 -19.61
CA PRO A 35 -4.91 19.65 -20.82
C PRO A 35 -5.21 18.15 -20.61
N LEU A 36 -5.29 17.71 -19.36
CA LEU A 36 -5.65 16.34 -18.95
C LEU A 36 -6.74 16.38 -17.89
N GLU A 37 -7.53 17.44 -17.85
CA GLU A 37 -8.71 17.57 -17.00
C GLU A 37 -9.99 17.38 -17.81
N ALA A 38 -10.96 16.71 -17.20
CA ALA A 38 -12.34 16.69 -17.66
C ALA A 38 -13.21 17.38 -16.62
N VAL A 39 -13.94 18.40 -17.04
CA VAL A 39 -14.73 19.27 -16.18
C VAL A 39 -16.18 18.83 -16.20
N LEU A 40 -16.81 18.78 -15.02
CA LEU A 40 -18.23 18.50 -14.88
C LEU A 40 -19.05 19.58 -15.60
N GLU A 41 -19.88 19.17 -16.55
CA GLU A 41 -20.81 20.06 -17.27
C GLU A 41 -22.22 19.98 -16.69
N THR A 42 -22.70 18.77 -16.41
CA THR A 42 -24.06 18.56 -15.92
C THR A 42 -24.19 17.24 -15.18
N VAL A 43 -25.17 17.18 -14.28
CA VAL A 43 -25.60 15.98 -13.57
C VAL A 43 -27.03 15.68 -14.01
N ASP A 44 -27.22 14.50 -14.61
CA ASP A 44 -28.50 14.00 -15.11
C ASP A 44 -28.87 12.70 -14.38
N GLY A 45 -29.67 12.83 -13.32
CA GLY A 45 -30.04 11.72 -12.44
C GLY A 45 -28.81 11.07 -11.79
N GLU A 46 -28.58 9.79 -12.04
CA GLU A 46 -27.42 9.04 -11.51
C GLU A 46 -26.16 9.16 -12.39
N LYS A 47 -26.17 10.03 -13.41
CA LYS A 47 -25.09 10.19 -14.38
C LYS A 47 -24.48 11.58 -14.29
N SER A 48 -23.17 11.64 -14.12
CA SER A 48 -22.37 12.87 -14.25
C SER A 48 -21.73 12.93 -15.63
N ILE A 49 -21.85 14.06 -16.33
CA ILE A 49 -21.25 14.30 -17.65
C ILE A 49 -20.06 15.25 -17.49
N PHE A 50 -18.90 14.76 -17.88
CA PHE A 50 -17.66 15.51 -17.92
C PHE A 50 -17.23 15.75 -19.37
N SER A 51 -16.68 16.92 -19.64
CA SER A 51 -16.13 17.29 -20.93
C SER A 51 -14.65 17.62 -20.81
N GLY A 52 -13.86 17.09 -21.72
CA GLY A 52 -12.40 17.17 -21.64
C GLY A 52 -11.73 16.97 -22.99
N PRO A 53 -10.38 16.89 -23.01
CA PRO A 53 -9.57 16.85 -24.22
C PRO A 53 -9.84 15.63 -25.12
N THR A 54 -10.42 14.57 -24.55
CA THR A 54 -10.73 13.30 -25.23
C THR A 54 -12.22 13.15 -25.55
N GLY A 55 -12.98 14.24 -25.51
CA GLY A 55 -14.43 14.26 -25.73
C GLY A 55 -15.22 14.04 -24.45
N THR A 56 -16.48 13.67 -24.61
CA THR A 56 -17.44 13.48 -23.51
C THR A 56 -17.15 12.20 -22.71
N LEU A 57 -17.18 12.29 -21.39
CA LEU A 57 -17.08 11.18 -20.44
C LEU A 57 -18.28 11.20 -19.50
N GLN A 58 -19.03 10.10 -19.47
CA GLN A 58 -20.15 9.88 -18.58
C GLN A 58 -19.73 8.94 -17.45
N VAL A 59 -20.00 9.32 -16.20
CA VAL A 59 -19.73 8.50 -15.01
C VAL A 59 -21.04 8.21 -14.31
N PHE A 60 -21.25 6.95 -13.89
CA PHE A 60 -22.52 6.49 -13.34
C PHE A 60 -22.41 6.07 -11.86
N GLY A 61 -23.43 6.40 -11.08
CA GLY A 61 -23.68 5.85 -9.74
C GLY A 61 -22.72 6.35 -8.65
N VAL A 62 -22.06 7.49 -8.87
CA VAL A 62 -21.19 8.15 -7.88
C VAL A 62 -21.44 9.64 -7.97
N ASP A 63 -21.55 10.28 -6.80
CA ASP A 63 -21.67 11.74 -6.70
C ASP A 63 -20.40 12.40 -7.25
N PRO A 64 -20.50 13.38 -8.17
CA PRO A 64 -19.33 14.01 -8.78
C PRO A 64 -18.46 14.77 -7.77
N SER A 65 -19.01 15.21 -6.64
CA SER A 65 -18.23 15.83 -5.56
C SER A 65 -17.24 14.85 -4.91
N GLU A 66 -17.54 13.54 -4.90
CA GLU A 66 -16.63 12.49 -4.42
C GLU A 66 -15.49 12.18 -5.40
N LEU A 67 -15.59 12.70 -6.63
CA LEU A 67 -14.66 12.48 -7.72
C LEU A 67 -13.80 13.70 -8.02
N ASP A 68 -14.06 14.86 -7.42
CA ASP A 68 -13.30 16.07 -7.69
C ASP A 68 -11.80 15.88 -7.38
N GLY A 69 -10.97 16.20 -8.37
CA GLY A 69 -9.51 16.07 -8.30
C GLY A 69 -8.99 14.65 -8.55
N ASP A 70 -9.84 13.63 -8.64
CA ASP A 70 -9.40 12.26 -8.84
C ASP A 70 -8.80 12.06 -10.23
N SER A 71 -7.67 11.37 -10.30
CA SER A 71 -7.10 10.88 -11.54
C SER A 71 -7.59 9.46 -11.82
N ILE A 72 -8.26 9.28 -12.95
CA ILE A 72 -8.85 8.00 -13.36
C ILE A 72 -8.22 7.49 -14.65
N LEU A 73 -8.07 6.18 -14.77
CA LEU A 73 -7.78 5.49 -16.02
C LEU A 73 -9.10 5.07 -16.65
N VAL A 74 -9.47 5.69 -17.76
CA VAL A 74 -10.64 5.33 -18.55
C VAL A 74 -10.27 4.18 -19.49
N VAL A 75 -11.09 3.13 -19.51
CA VAL A 75 -10.95 1.98 -20.42
C VAL A 75 -12.24 1.85 -21.23
N PRO A 76 -12.37 2.62 -22.35
CA PRO A 76 -13.63 2.73 -23.09
C PRO A 76 -14.16 1.39 -23.60
N SER A 77 -13.28 0.53 -24.10
CA SER A 77 -13.63 -0.81 -24.60
C SER A 77 -14.30 -1.72 -23.56
N ARG A 78 -14.14 -1.42 -22.27
CA ARG A 78 -14.74 -2.14 -21.15
C ARG A 78 -15.84 -1.35 -20.43
N LYS A 79 -16.13 -0.12 -20.86
CA LYS A 79 -17.08 0.79 -20.20
C LYS A 79 -16.81 0.97 -18.71
N ILE A 80 -15.53 0.96 -18.34
CA ILE A 80 -15.08 1.13 -16.94
C ILE A 80 -13.99 2.19 -16.85
N ALA A 81 -13.89 2.82 -15.68
CA ALA A 81 -12.70 3.56 -15.28
C ALA A 81 -12.17 3.06 -13.94
N HIS A 82 -10.86 3.13 -13.75
CA HIS A 82 -10.19 2.82 -12.49
C HIS A 82 -9.74 4.12 -11.83
N ARG A 83 -10.12 4.36 -10.56
CA ARG A 83 -9.57 5.48 -9.79
C ARG A 83 -8.13 5.15 -9.42
N LEU A 84 -7.18 5.78 -10.10
CA LEU A 84 -5.75 5.55 -9.88
C LEU A 84 -5.24 6.37 -8.69
N ILE A 85 -5.60 7.65 -8.64
CA ILE A 85 -5.26 8.55 -7.55
C ILE A 85 -6.53 9.25 -7.11
N ARG A 86 -6.88 9.06 -5.84
CA ARG A 86 -7.98 9.75 -5.18
C ARG A 86 -7.44 11.01 -4.52
N ALA A 87 -7.95 12.18 -4.89
CA ALA A 87 -7.44 13.46 -4.40
C ALA A 87 -7.61 13.63 -2.89
N ASN A 88 -8.75 13.16 -2.37
CA ASN A 88 -9.08 13.24 -0.95
C ASN A 88 -8.57 12.03 -0.13
N SER A 89 -7.66 11.22 -0.68
CA SER A 89 -7.08 10.05 -0.02
C SER A 89 -5.59 10.24 0.23
N ARG A 90 -5.14 9.87 1.44
CA ARG A 90 -3.71 9.67 1.74
C ARG A 90 -3.22 8.26 1.35
N HIS A 91 -4.13 7.39 0.92
CA HIS A 91 -3.85 6.01 0.55
C HIS A 91 -4.04 5.84 -0.96
N ASN A 92 -2.99 6.11 -1.73
CA ASN A 92 -2.96 5.91 -3.17
C ASN A 92 -1.83 4.93 -3.50
N THR A 93 -2.16 3.74 -3.98
CA THR A 93 -1.18 2.71 -4.37
C THR A 93 -1.46 2.22 -5.78
N LEU A 94 -0.44 2.27 -6.63
CA LEU A 94 -0.50 1.81 -8.01
C LEU A 94 0.07 0.38 -8.12
N LEU A 95 -0.69 -0.49 -8.75
CA LEU A 95 -0.35 -1.90 -8.92
C LEU A 95 0.53 -2.10 -10.16
N VAL A 96 1.85 -2.21 -9.98
CA VAL A 96 2.85 -2.33 -11.06
C VAL A 96 2.72 -3.65 -11.81
N THR A 97 2.52 -4.74 -11.09
CA THR A 97 2.44 -6.08 -11.69
C THR A 97 1.75 -7.06 -10.76
N GLU A 98 1.14 -8.11 -11.32
CA GLU A 98 0.63 -9.24 -10.54
C GLU A 98 1.59 -10.44 -10.58
N ARG A 99 2.69 -10.35 -11.34
CA ARG A 99 3.74 -11.38 -11.33
C ARG A 99 4.56 -11.24 -10.06
N CYS A 100 4.88 -12.36 -9.43
CA CYS A 100 5.79 -12.46 -8.30
C CYS A 100 6.62 -13.73 -8.45
N ASP A 101 7.82 -13.73 -7.90
CA ASP A 101 8.72 -14.88 -7.83
C ASP A 101 8.73 -15.55 -6.44
N GLN A 102 7.79 -15.17 -5.57
CA GLN A 102 7.50 -15.79 -4.27
C GLN A 102 6.06 -16.30 -4.22
N LEU A 103 5.81 -17.27 -3.33
CA LEU A 103 4.52 -17.90 -3.07
C LEU A 103 4.17 -17.81 -1.59
N CYS A 104 4.16 -16.58 -1.06
CA CYS A 104 3.98 -16.35 0.36
C CYS A 104 2.66 -16.96 0.88
N VAL A 105 2.72 -17.72 1.98
CA VAL A 105 1.57 -18.47 2.53
C VAL A 105 0.38 -17.57 2.92
N MET A 106 0.64 -16.29 3.16
CA MET A 106 -0.32 -15.25 3.54
C MET A 106 -0.66 -14.26 2.43
N CYS A 107 -0.15 -14.47 1.20
CA CYS A 107 -0.25 -13.49 0.13
C CYS A 107 -1.70 -13.01 -0.09
N SER A 108 -1.94 -11.71 0.06
CA SER A 108 -3.25 -11.09 -0.14
C SER A 108 -3.64 -11.03 -1.62
N GLN A 109 -2.65 -11.03 -2.52
CA GLN A 109 -2.81 -11.02 -3.97
C GLN A 109 -1.95 -12.13 -4.60
N PRO A 110 -2.43 -13.39 -4.59
CA PRO A 110 -1.71 -14.51 -5.18
C PRO A 110 -1.20 -14.23 -6.60
N PRO A 111 0.03 -14.65 -6.94
CA PRO A 111 0.66 -14.25 -8.19
C PRO A 111 -0.09 -14.73 -9.43
N LYS A 112 -0.10 -13.89 -10.47
CA LYS A 112 -0.61 -14.24 -11.81
C LYS A 112 0.51 -14.26 -12.83
N LYS A 113 0.30 -14.98 -13.93
CA LYS A 113 1.31 -15.13 -15.00
C LYS A 113 1.41 -13.91 -15.90
N GLN A 114 0.29 -13.21 -16.10
CA GLN A 114 0.20 -12.10 -17.02
C GLN A 114 0.74 -10.81 -16.38
N HIS A 115 1.48 -10.04 -17.16
CA HIS A 115 1.86 -8.67 -16.83
C HIS A 115 1.40 -7.76 -17.97
N VAL A 116 0.77 -6.65 -17.61
CA VAL A 116 0.44 -5.56 -18.52
C VAL A 116 1.17 -4.34 -17.99
N ASP A 117 1.99 -3.71 -18.82
CA ASP A 117 2.73 -2.54 -18.41
C ASP A 117 1.80 -1.32 -18.33
N MET A 118 1.50 -0.92 -17.10
CA MET A 118 0.65 0.22 -16.79
C MET A 118 1.45 1.47 -16.41
N LEU A 119 2.79 1.39 -16.37
CA LEU A 119 3.65 2.51 -15.95
C LEU A 119 3.43 3.79 -16.77
N PRO A 120 3.17 3.75 -18.10
CA PRO A 120 2.84 4.98 -18.84
C PRO A 120 1.59 5.70 -18.31
N PHE A 121 0.54 4.94 -17.97
CA PHE A 121 -0.68 5.52 -17.39
C PHE A 121 -0.45 6.01 -15.96
N PHE A 122 0.34 5.27 -15.18
CA PHE A 122 0.72 5.66 -13.84
C PHE A 122 1.56 6.94 -13.84
N GLU A 123 2.41 7.15 -14.84
CA GLU A 123 3.20 8.37 -14.98
C GLU A 123 2.28 9.57 -15.15
N THR A 124 1.31 9.47 -16.05
CA THR A 124 0.29 10.51 -16.24
C THR A 124 -0.51 10.75 -14.96
N ALA A 125 -0.92 9.69 -14.25
CA ALA A 125 -1.65 9.84 -12.99
C ALA A 125 -0.80 10.58 -11.93
N VAL A 126 0.48 10.22 -11.77
CA VAL A 126 1.38 10.90 -10.83
C VAL A 126 1.56 12.38 -11.17
N LEU A 127 1.62 12.74 -12.45
CA LEU A 127 1.68 14.15 -12.86
C LEU A 127 0.43 14.93 -12.43
N LEU A 128 -0.73 14.27 -12.39
CA LEU A 128 -2.01 14.85 -12.00
C LEU A 128 -2.32 14.76 -10.49
N ALA A 129 -1.49 14.04 -9.73
CA ALA A 129 -1.67 13.82 -8.30
C ALA A 129 -1.71 15.15 -7.51
N PRO A 130 -2.43 15.21 -6.37
CA PRO A 130 -2.39 16.37 -5.49
C PRO A 130 -0.98 16.74 -5.05
N TRP A 131 -0.78 18.01 -4.70
CA TRP A 131 0.51 18.51 -4.22
C TRP A 131 0.92 17.82 -2.92
N ASN A 132 2.22 17.55 -2.73
CA ASN A 132 2.79 16.89 -1.54
C ASN A 132 2.19 15.49 -1.25
N SER A 133 1.81 14.74 -2.29
CA SER A 133 1.28 13.38 -2.11
C SER A 133 2.41 12.35 -1.98
N THR A 134 2.20 11.31 -1.17
CA THR A 134 2.98 10.07 -1.22
C THR A 134 2.23 9.04 -2.05
N ILE A 135 2.88 8.51 -3.09
CA ILE A 135 2.31 7.49 -3.98
C ILE A 135 2.95 6.14 -3.72
N GLY A 136 2.12 5.16 -3.35
CA GLY A 136 2.53 3.78 -3.19
C GLY A 136 2.74 3.09 -4.54
N LEU A 137 3.80 2.31 -4.68
CA LEU A 137 3.98 1.36 -5.77
C LEU A 137 4.02 -0.05 -5.16
N SER A 138 3.16 -0.94 -5.65
CA SER A 138 3.05 -2.30 -5.11
C SER A 138 2.74 -3.28 -6.24
N GLY A 139 2.62 -4.57 -5.91
CA GLY A 139 2.35 -5.64 -6.85
C GLY A 139 2.66 -6.99 -6.27
N GLY A 140 2.78 -7.97 -7.16
CA GLY A 140 3.45 -9.23 -6.86
C GLY A 140 4.92 -8.97 -6.51
N GLU A 141 5.73 -8.61 -7.51
CA GLU A 141 7.08 -8.08 -7.29
C GLU A 141 7.46 -7.02 -8.34
N PRO A 142 7.42 -5.71 -8.00
CA PRO A 142 7.76 -4.64 -8.94
C PRO A 142 9.17 -4.70 -9.52
N THR A 143 10.17 -5.17 -8.76
CA THR A 143 11.58 -5.18 -9.21
C THR A 143 11.89 -6.27 -10.23
N LEU A 144 10.94 -7.19 -10.52
CA LEU A 144 10.99 -8.02 -11.73
C LEU A 144 11.04 -7.18 -13.02
N PHE A 145 10.53 -5.93 -12.96
CA PHE A 145 10.53 -4.97 -14.05
C PHE A 145 11.40 -3.75 -13.71
N LYS A 146 12.52 -3.95 -13.01
CA LYS A 146 13.36 -2.89 -12.43
C LYS A 146 13.67 -1.75 -13.40
N TYR A 147 14.16 -2.03 -14.60
CA TYR A 147 14.52 -0.95 -15.54
C TYR A 147 13.34 -0.05 -15.91
N SER A 148 12.16 -0.62 -16.14
CA SER A 148 10.95 0.15 -16.41
C SER A 148 10.50 0.95 -15.18
N LEU A 149 10.55 0.34 -13.99
CA LEU A 149 10.21 0.98 -12.73
C LEU A 149 11.11 2.20 -12.47
N PHE A 150 12.43 2.05 -12.57
CA PHE A 150 13.37 3.15 -12.35
C PHE A 150 13.28 4.22 -13.43
N ALA A 151 13.05 3.85 -14.69
CA ALA A 151 12.81 4.82 -15.75
C ALA A 151 11.54 5.66 -15.49
N PHE A 152 10.48 5.04 -14.98
CA PHE A 152 9.27 5.71 -14.51
C PHE A 152 9.59 6.67 -13.34
N LEU A 153 10.26 6.18 -12.29
CA LEU A 153 10.60 6.99 -11.10
C LEU A 153 11.39 8.24 -11.51
N ARG A 154 12.46 8.06 -12.30
CA ARG A 154 13.28 9.18 -12.79
C ARG A 154 12.44 10.24 -13.51
N ARG A 155 11.55 9.81 -14.42
CA ARG A 155 10.70 10.73 -15.18
C ARG A 155 9.65 11.43 -14.31
N ALA A 156 9.03 10.70 -13.39
CA ALA A 156 8.04 11.26 -12.47
C ALA A 156 8.67 12.27 -11.50
N MET A 157 9.77 11.89 -10.86
CA MET A 157 10.47 12.71 -9.85
C MET A 157 11.11 13.97 -10.44
N ALA A 158 11.54 13.92 -11.72
CA ALA A 158 12.04 15.08 -12.43
C ALA A 158 10.95 16.12 -12.72
N ARG A 159 9.69 15.69 -12.92
CA ARG A 159 8.56 16.58 -13.25
C ARG A 159 7.74 17.01 -12.03
N ARG A 160 7.75 16.20 -10.97
CA ARG A 160 7.05 16.45 -9.72
C ARG A 160 8.03 16.34 -8.58
N ARG A 161 8.53 17.47 -8.07
CA ARG A 161 9.52 17.51 -6.98
C ARG A 161 8.90 17.38 -5.60
N ASP A 162 7.59 17.47 -5.52
CA ASP A 162 6.76 17.45 -4.30
C ASP A 162 6.19 16.06 -3.97
N ILE A 163 6.33 15.08 -4.88
CA ILE A 163 5.75 13.74 -4.71
C ILE A 163 6.76 12.79 -4.08
N ASP A 164 6.38 12.08 -3.03
CA ASP A 164 7.18 11.00 -2.47
C ASP A 164 6.65 9.64 -2.91
N PHE A 165 7.49 8.60 -2.84
CA PHE A 165 7.12 7.23 -3.18
C PHE A 165 7.30 6.29 -2.01
N HIS A 166 6.35 5.36 -1.85
CA HIS A 166 6.49 4.20 -0.99
C HIS A 166 6.43 2.93 -1.84
N ILE A 167 7.54 2.22 -1.99
CA ILE A 167 7.67 1.09 -2.92
C ILE A 167 7.73 -0.21 -2.14
N LEU A 168 6.73 -1.07 -2.33
CA LEU A 168 6.70 -2.41 -1.75
C LEU A 168 7.41 -3.40 -2.68
N THR A 169 8.42 -4.10 -2.16
CA THR A 169 9.21 -5.10 -2.89
C THR A 169 9.66 -6.19 -1.93
N ASN A 170 9.71 -7.43 -2.39
CA ASN A 170 10.34 -8.55 -1.72
C ASN A 170 11.88 -8.48 -1.72
N ALA A 171 12.44 -7.48 -2.39
CA ALA A 171 13.86 -7.19 -2.54
C ALA A 171 14.68 -8.39 -3.02
N GLN A 172 14.13 -9.25 -3.88
CA GLN A 172 14.85 -10.41 -4.40
C GLN A 172 15.77 -10.08 -5.59
N HIS A 173 15.66 -8.89 -6.18
CA HIS A 173 16.30 -8.54 -7.46
C HIS A 173 17.27 -7.36 -7.41
N PHE A 174 17.82 -7.08 -6.21
CA PHE A 174 18.91 -6.12 -6.06
C PHE A 174 20.26 -6.83 -6.00
N ASP A 175 21.20 -6.35 -6.79
CA ASP A 175 22.60 -6.75 -6.78
C ASP A 175 23.52 -5.52 -6.80
N TRP A 176 24.82 -5.74 -6.61
CA TRP A 176 25.79 -4.65 -6.53
C TRP A 176 25.89 -3.80 -7.81
N ALA A 177 25.49 -4.31 -8.98
CA ALA A 177 25.46 -3.52 -10.20
C ALA A 177 24.29 -2.52 -10.22
N ASP A 178 23.28 -2.70 -9.37
CA ASP A 178 22.15 -1.78 -9.24
C ASP A 178 22.50 -0.52 -8.43
N LEU A 179 23.70 -0.41 -7.83
CA LEU A 179 24.10 0.78 -7.06
C LEU A 179 24.04 2.07 -7.88
N ALA A 180 24.49 2.03 -9.14
CA ALA A 180 24.41 3.19 -10.03
C ALA A 180 22.95 3.59 -10.28
N LEU A 181 22.08 2.61 -10.53
CA LEU A 181 20.66 2.83 -10.76
C LEU A 181 19.96 3.42 -9.53
N LEU A 182 20.32 2.97 -8.33
CA LEU A 182 19.84 3.49 -7.06
C LEU A 182 20.39 4.91 -6.76
N GLY A 183 21.62 5.20 -7.18
CA GLY A 183 22.24 6.52 -7.04
C GLY A 183 21.67 7.59 -7.98
N ASP A 184 21.07 7.18 -9.10
CA ASP A 184 20.49 8.08 -10.11
C ASP A 184 19.09 8.64 -9.75
N ILE A 185 18.54 8.24 -8.61
CA ILE A 185 17.23 8.69 -8.11
C ILE A 185 17.39 9.39 -6.76
N ASP A 186 16.47 10.31 -6.46
CA ASP A 186 16.44 11.00 -5.18
C ASP A 186 15.92 10.06 -4.07
N ARG A 187 16.85 9.35 -3.44
CA ARG A 187 16.61 8.34 -2.41
C ARG A 187 15.86 8.86 -1.18
N ASP A 188 15.95 10.16 -0.88
CA ASP A 188 15.28 10.75 0.27
C ASP A 188 13.76 10.77 0.08
N ARG A 189 13.30 10.70 -1.17
CA ARG A 189 11.88 10.70 -1.55
C ARG A 189 11.31 9.30 -1.77
N ILE A 190 12.07 8.25 -1.47
CA ILE A 190 11.64 6.86 -1.66
C ILE A 190 11.82 6.08 -0.37
N LEU A 191 10.71 5.58 0.16
CA LEU A 191 10.71 4.58 1.23
C LEU A 191 10.49 3.19 0.63
N TRP A 192 11.43 2.27 0.86
CA TRP A 192 11.33 0.89 0.40
C TRP A 192 10.73 0.01 1.50
N GLY A 193 9.53 -0.52 1.26
CA GLY A 193 8.88 -1.49 2.12
C GLY A 193 9.37 -2.90 1.81
N VAL A 194 10.24 -3.45 2.66
CA VAL A 194 10.90 -4.75 2.45
C VAL A 194 10.44 -5.77 3.50
N PRO A 195 9.87 -6.92 3.11
CA PRO A 195 9.42 -7.92 4.05
C PRO A 195 10.56 -8.83 4.53
N VAL A 196 10.64 -9.05 5.85
CA VAL A 196 11.45 -10.12 6.48
C VAL A 196 10.60 -10.78 7.56
N TYR A 197 10.38 -12.08 7.44
CA TYR A 197 9.41 -12.80 8.28
C TYR A 197 10.00 -13.59 9.45
N ALA A 198 11.30 -13.88 9.43
CA ALA A 198 12.02 -14.58 10.48
C ALA A 198 13.54 -14.30 10.34
N SER A 199 14.29 -14.44 11.44
CA SER A 199 15.76 -14.43 11.43
C SER A 199 16.35 -15.80 11.07
N ASP A 200 15.55 -16.87 11.21
CA ASP A 200 15.86 -18.20 10.70
C ASP A 200 15.52 -18.29 9.21
N GLY A 201 16.51 -18.67 8.40
CA GLY A 201 16.36 -18.72 6.95
C GLY A 201 15.38 -19.78 6.47
N ALA A 202 15.31 -20.94 7.13
CA ALA A 202 14.39 -22.00 6.75
C ALA A 202 12.94 -21.61 7.02
N VAL A 203 12.67 -20.98 8.17
CA VAL A 203 11.34 -20.45 8.50
C VAL A 203 10.94 -19.34 7.53
N HIS A 204 11.85 -18.42 7.23
CA HIS A 204 11.61 -17.35 6.27
C HIS A 204 11.26 -17.91 4.87
N ASP A 205 12.09 -18.80 4.36
CA ASP A 205 11.94 -19.39 3.02
C ASP A 205 10.68 -20.24 2.90
N GLN A 206 10.29 -20.95 3.97
CA GLN A 206 9.03 -21.66 4.04
C GLN A 206 7.84 -20.69 3.97
N ILE A 207 7.88 -19.57 4.70
CA ILE A 207 6.81 -18.56 4.69
C ILE A 207 6.64 -17.97 3.29
N VAL A 208 7.73 -17.67 2.58
CA VAL A 208 7.67 -17.07 1.23
C VAL A 208 7.60 -18.09 0.09
N GLY A 209 7.67 -19.39 0.39
CA GLY A 209 7.61 -20.46 -0.58
C GLY A 209 8.77 -20.44 -1.60
N LYS A 210 9.96 -19.99 -1.18
CA LYS A 210 11.13 -19.84 -2.06
C LYS A 210 12.44 -20.15 -1.29
N PRO A 211 13.10 -21.28 -1.58
CA PRO A 211 14.43 -21.58 -1.02
C PRO A 211 15.48 -20.54 -1.40
N GLY A 212 16.32 -20.16 -0.44
CA GLY A 212 17.38 -19.15 -0.58
C GLY A 212 16.88 -17.70 -0.52
N ALA A 213 15.58 -17.45 -0.30
CA ALA A 213 15.03 -16.10 -0.32
C ALA A 213 15.56 -15.22 0.83
N PHE A 214 15.81 -15.81 2.00
CA PHE A 214 16.38 -15.11 3.14
C PHE A 214 17.82 -14.65 2.89
N ASP A 215 18.64 -15.51 2.29
CA ASP A 215 20.01 -15.14 1.94
C ASP A 215 20.04 -14.07 0.84
N GLN A 216 19.13 -14.15 -0.13
CA GLN A 216 18.99 -13.13 -1.16
C GLN A 216 18.54 -11.78 -0.57
N VAL A 217 17.51 -11.75 0.29
CA VAL A 217 17.01 -10.48 0.85
C VAL A 217 18.06 -9.82 1.74
N LYS A 218 18.87 -10.59 2.48
CA LYS A 218 20.01 -10.04 3.25
C LYS A 218 21.02 -9.34 2.34
N LYS A 219 21.42 -9.98 1.23
CA LYS A 219 22.34 -9.38 0.24
C LYS A 219 21.76 -8.10 -0.35
N SER A 220 20.49 -8.14 -0.74
CA SER A 220 19.78 -6.98 -1.27
C SER A 220 19.68 -5.83 -0.25
N LEU A 221 19.44 -6.13 1.03
CA LEU A 221 19.42 -5.12 2.09
C LEU A 221 20.80 -4.47 2.28
N SER A 222 21.90 -5.22 2.11
CA SER A 222 23.25 -4.63 2.08
C SER A 222 23.44 -3.67 0.90
N VAL A 223 22.95 -4.01 -0.29
CA VAL A 223 22.99 -3.12 -1.47
C VAL A 223 22.16 -1.86 -1.23
N LEU A 224 20.95 -2.00 -0.71
CA LEU A 224 20.08 -0.87 -0.40
C LEU A 224 20.68 0.02 0.70
N CYS A 225 21.32 -0.58 1.71
CA CYS A 225 22.07 0.15 2.73
C CYS A 225 23.22 0.97 2.12
N GLU A 226 24.05 0.35 1.27
CA GLU A 226 25.17 1.04 0.61
C GLU A 226 24.67 2.20 -0.27
N ALA A 227 23.53 2.02 -0.94
CA ALA A 227 22.89 3.08 -1.71
C ALA A 227 22.31 4.21 -0.84
N GLY A 228 22.27 4.06 0.49
CA GLY A 228 21.64 5.00 1.41
C GLY A 228 20.11 5.02 1.29
N ALA A 229 19.50 3.91 0.88
CA ALA A 229 18.05 3.83 0.73
C ALA A 229 17.33 3.88 2.08
N ARG A 230 16.20 4.57 2.14
CA ARG A 230 15.30 4.55 3.30
C ARG A 230 14.47 3.27 3.27
N ILE A 231 14.47 2.52 4.37
CA ILE A 231 13.85 1.18 4.44
C ILE A 231 12.82 1.13 5.55
N GLU A 232 11.59 0.74 5.20
CA GLU A 232 10.58 0.23 6.13
C GLU A 232 10.62 -1.30 6.08
N LEU A 233 11.12 -1.92 7.16
CA LEU A 233 11.09 -3.36 7.29
C LEU A 233 9.69 -3.82 7.68
N ARG A 234 9.16 -4.87 7.05
CA ARG A 234 7.78 -5.32 7.24
C ARG A 234 7.73 -6.78 7.66
N THR A 235 6.93 -7.10 8.68
CA THR A 235 6.77 -8.47 9.17
C THR A 235 5.29 -8.73 9.45
N VAL A 236 4.66 -9.60 8.66
CA VAL A 236 3.30 -10.08 9.01
C VAL A 236 3.43 -11.07 10.17
N LEU A 237 2.74 -10.77 11.28
CA LEU A 237 2.66 -11.63 12.45
C LEU A 237 1.78 -12.84 12.16
N MET A 238 2.34 -14.03 12.32
CA MET A 238 1.68 -15.29 12.04
C MET A 238 2.13 -16.37 13.05
N ARG A 239 1.35 -17.43 13.20
CA ARG A 239 1.72 -18.55 14.08
C ARG A 239 3.12 -19.10 13.84
N PRO A 240 3.61 -19.26 12.59
CA PRO A 240 4.95 -19.77 12.33
C PRO A 240 6.10 -18.88 12.80
N ASN A 241 5.89 -17.56 12.98
CA ASN A 241 6.95 -16.63 13.37
C ASN A 241 6.74 -15.94 14.72
N ALA A 242 5.54 -16.02 15.30
CA ALA A 242 5.20 -15.27 16.51
C ALA A 242 6.11 -15.59 17.70
N THR A 243 6.43 -16.87 17.93
CA THR A 243 7.27 -17.30 19.07
C THR A 243 8.73 -16.87 18.92
N ALA A 244 9.21 -16.71 17.68
CA ALA A 244 10.58 -16.28 17.36
C ALA A 244 10.69 -14.78 17.06
N LEU A 245 9.65 -13.99 17.34
CA LEU A 245 9.63 -12.57 17.00
C LEU A 245 10.70 -11.76 17.75
N LEU A 246 11.05 -12.17 18.97
CA LEU A 246 12.18 -11.58 19.71
C LEU A 246 13.53 -11.86 19.03
N ASP A 247 13.72 -13.04 18.45
CA ASP A 247 14.95 -13.35 17.70
C ASP A 247 15.04 -12.53 16.42
N LEU A 248 13.90 -12.30 15.76
CA LEU A 248 13.83 -11.36 14.66
C LEU A 248 14.15 -9.92 15.13
N ALA A 249 13.64 -9.47 16.29
CA ALA A 249 14.01 -8.17 16.84
C ALA A 249 15.53 -8.04 17.10
N ARG A 250 16.17 -9.10 17.61
CA ARG A 250 17.63 -9.17 17.77
C ARG A 250 18.35 -9.06 16.43
N PHE A 251 17.89 -9.79 15.42
CA PHE A 251 18.45 -9.69 14.07
C PHE A 251 18.30 -8.29 13.49
N VAL A 252 17.11 -7.68 13.56
CA VAL A 252 16.85 -6.33 13.03
C VAL A 252 17.76 -5.30 13.69
N THR A 253 17.85 -5.31 15.02
CA THR A 253 18.65 -4.32 15.78
C THR A 253 20.16 -4.50 15.63
N THR A 254 20.64 -5.65 15.15
CA THR A 254 22.09 -5.92 15.03
C THR A 254 22.56 -5.94 13.58
N ALA A 255 21.82 -6.60 12.70
CA ALA A 255 22.18 -6.77 11.30
C ALA A 255 21.58 -5.70 10.40
N LEU A 256 20.46 -5.09 10.79
CA LEU A 256 19.73 -4.10 10.01
C LEU A 256 19.52 -2.76 10.75
N PRO A 257 20.50 -2.22 11.51
CA PRO A 257 20.29 -1.02 12.31
C PRO A 257 20.02 0.25 11.48
N PHE A 258 20.17 0.17 10.15
CA PHE A 258 19.93 1.23 9.19
C PHE A 258 18.46 1.34 8.72
N VAL A 259 17.57 0.43 9.14
CA VAL A 259 16.15 0.54 8.78
C VAL A 259 15.50 1.72 9.52
N GLU A 260 14.66 2.47 8.81
CA GLU A 260 14.00 3.66 9.37
C GLU A 260 12.85 3.26 10.30
N THR A 261 12.12 2.21 9.96
CA THR A 261 11.03 1.67 10.79
C THR A 261 10.87 0.18 10.57
N TRP A 262 10.56 -0.56 11.64
CA TRP A 262 10.10 -1.93 11.59
C TRP A 262 8.59 -2.01 11.86
N ALA A 263 7.82 -2.31 10.84
CA ALA A 263 6.38 -2.50 10.89
C ALA A 263 6.03 -3.98 11.12
N ILE A 264 5.60 -4.30 12.34
CA ILE A 264 4.97 -5.59 12.65
C ILE A 264 3.48 -5.45 12.32
N MET A 265 2.95 -6.35 11.50
CA MET A 265 1.64 -6.20 10.87
C MET A 265 0.71 -7.35 11.23
N GLN A 266 -0.56 -7.07 11.55
CA GLN A 266 -1.53 -8.16 11.64
C GLN A 266 -1.93 -8.69 10.25
N LEU A 267 -2.11 -10.00 10.16
CA LEU A 267 -2.59 -10.75 9.01
C LEU A 267 -3.97 -10.28 8.50
N GLU A 268 -4.06 -10.07 7.19
CA GLU A 268 -5.28 -9.73 6.46
C GLU A 268 -5.99 -10.99 5.94
N ASN A 269 -7.31 -11.12 6.14
CA ASN A 269 -8.08 -12.32 5.77
C ASN A 269 -8.48 -12.35 4.28
N ILE A 270 -7.51 -12.34 3.38
CA ILE A 270 -7.74 -12.36 1.93
C ILE A 270 -6.69 -13.22 1.20
N GLY A 271 -6.94 -13.58 -0.06
CA GLY A 271 -5.99 -14.36 -0.85
C GLY A 271 -5.65 -15.70 -0.20
N TYR A 272 -4.35 -16.02 -0.15
CA TYR A 272 -3.85 -17.19 0.57
C TYR A 272 -3.94 -17.04 2.09
N GLY A 273 -3.89 -15.82 2.63
CA GLY A 273 -4.12 -15.56 4.06
C GLY A 273 -5.49 -16.06 4.53
N ARG A 274 -6.53 -15.93 3.68
CA ARG A 274 -7.86 -16.50 3.95
C ARG A 274 -7.88 -18.03 3.88
N GLN A 275 -7.21 -18.60 2.88
CA GLN A 275 -7.18 -20.06 2.69
C GLN A 275 -6.45 -20.76 3.84
N ASN A 276 -5.42 -20.11 4.38
CA ASN A 276 -4.56 -20.63 5.42
C ASN A 276 -4.83 -20.00 6.80
N TRP A 277 -6.00 -19.40 7.00
CA TRP A 277 -6.25 -18.57 8.19
C TRP A 277 -6.04 -19.31 9.51
N HIS A 278 -6.54 -20.54 9.63
CA HIS A 278 -6.41 -21.32 10.87
C HIS A 278 -4.96 -21.66 11.23
N SER A 279 -4.11 -21.89 10.22
CA SER A 279 -2.70 -22.21 10.43
C SER A 279 -1.81 -20.97 10.56
N LEU A 280 -2.27 -19.81 10.07
CA LEU A 280 -1.46 -18.59 10.06
C LEU A 280 -1.87 -17.54 11.09
N PHE A 281 -3.16 -17.31 11.34
CA PHE A 281 -3.61 -16.22 12.19
C PHE A 281 -3.16 -16.42 13.63
N PHE A 282 -2.29 -15.51 14.09
CA PHE A 282 -1.86 -15.43 15.47
C PHE A 282 -2.70 -14.38 16.19
N ASP A 283 -3.45 -14.82 17.21
CA ASP A 283 -4.32 -13.94 17.97
C ASP A 283 -3.54 -13.19 19.06
N SER A 284 -2.95 -12.07 18.67
CA SER A 284 -2.21 -11.17 19.55
C SER A 284 -3.08 -10.54 20.65
N SER A 285 -4.41 -10.53 20.50
CA SER A 285 -5.32 -10.02 21.54
C SER A 285 -5.37 -10.93 22.78
N MET A 286 -5.10 -12.22 22.58
CA MET A 286 -5.06 -13.24 23.62
C MET A 286 -3.63 -13.52 24.08
N GLN A 287 -2.64 -13.36 23.19
CA GLN A 287 -1.24 -13.66 23.45
C GLN A 287 -0.33 -12.53 22.92
N PHE A 288 -0.30 -11.40 23.62
CA PHE A 288 0.49 -10.24 23.18
C PHE A 288 1.98 -10.33 23.53
N GLU A 289 2.36 -11.21 24.45
CA GLU A 289 3.71 -11.25 25.03
C GLU A 289 4.87 -11.32 24.00
N PRO A 290 4.79 -12.14 22.92
CA PRO A 290 5.86 -12.17 21.93
C PRO A 290 6.00 -10.85 21.16
N VAL A 291 4.88 -10.17 20.89
CA VAL A 291 4.83 -8.85 20.26
C VAL A 291 5.44 -7.81 21.18
N GLY A 292 5.01 -7.78 22.44
CA GLY A 292 5.52 -6.85 23.44
C GLY A 292 7.04 -6.94 23.62
N LYS A 293 7.56 -8.17 23.81
CA LYS A 293 9.01 -8.41 23.92
C LYS A 293 9.80 -7.91 22.72
N ALA A 294 9.30 -8.16 21.50
CA ALA A 294 9.97 -7.72 20.28
C ALA A 294 9.97 -6.19 20.14
N VAL A 295 8.82 -5.56 20.43
CA VAL A 295 8.67 -4.09 20.41
C VAL A 295 9.58 -3.43 21.44
N ASP A 296 9.52 -3.86 22.70
CA ASP A 296 10.35 -3.31 23.78
C ASP A 296 11.84 -3.44 23.46
N PHE A 297 12.26 -4.61 22.97
CA PHE A 297 13.66 -4.84 22.61
C PHE A 297 14.10 -3.92 21.46
N ALA A 298 13.32 -3.83 20.39
CA ALA A 298 13.66 -2.98 19.24
C ALA A 298 13.70 -1.49 19.60
N LEU A 299 12.71 -1.00 20.35
CA LEU A 299 12.66 0.38 20.82
C LEU A 299 13.84 0.71 21.76
N SER A 300 14.20 -0.19 22.66
CA SER A 300 15.36 -0.02 23.56
C SER A 300 16.70 0.10 22.82
N ARG A 301 16.74 -0.33 21.56
CA ARG A 301 17.91 -0.28 20.66
C ARG A 301 17.81 0.84 19.62
N GLY A 302 16.82 1.73 19.74
CA GLY A 302 16.65 2.88 18.85
C GLY A 302 15.98 2.58 17.51
N ILE A 303 15.44 1.37 17.31
CA ILE A 303 14.69 1.03 16.09
C ILE A 303 13.23 1.44 16.28
N SER A 304 12.78 2.43 15.49
CA SER A 304 11.36 2.79 15.42
C SER A 304 10.54 1.56 15.03
N THR A 305 9.63 1.15 15.91
CA THR A 305 8.81 -0.06 15.71
C THR A 305 7.33 0.31 15.78
N LYS A 306 6.54 -0.18 14.83
CA LYS A 306 5.11 0.12 14.70
C LYS A 306 4.28 -1.15 14.54
N LEU A 307 3.06 -1.11 15.04
CA LEU A 307 2.06 -2.18 15.00
C LEU A 307 1.00 -1.80 13.95
N TYR A 308 1.16 -2.28 12.73
CA TYR A 308 0.24 -1.98 11.62
C TYR A 308 -0.93 -2.96 11.60
N ASN A 309 -2.12 -2.45 11.31
CA ASN A 309 -3.37 -3.23 11.20
C ASN A 309 -3.85 -3.87 12.51
N PHE A 310 -3.36 -3.36 13.66
CA PHE A 310 -3.86 -3.76 14.98
C PHE A 310 -4.98 -2.79 15.42
N PRO A 311 -6.22 -3.25 15.60
CA PRO A 311 -7.22 -2.46 16.30
C PRO A 311 -6.75 -2.14 17.72
N LEU A 312 -6.92 -0.90 18.21
CA LEU A 312 -6.39 -0.52 19.52
C LEU A 312 -6.95 -1.34 20.69
N CYS A 313 -8.16 -1.89 20.53
CA CYS A 313 -8.79 -2.79 21.50
C CYS A 313 -8.18 -4.18 21.60
N THR A 314 -7.33 -4.56 20.64
CA THR A 314 -6.56 -5.81 20.70
C THR A 314 -5.14 -5.61 21.25
N VAL A 315 -4.76 -4.36 21.53
CA VAL A 315 -3.42 -3.96 21.97
C VAL A 315 -3.45 -3.50 23.44
N PRO A 316 -2.55 -3.99 24.31
CA PRO A 316 -2.43 -3.49 25.68
C PRO A 316 -2.15 -1.98 25.72
N ALA A 317 -2.70 -1.28 26.71
CA ALA A 317 -2.71 0.18 26.77
C ALA A 317 -1.32 0.83 26.56
N HIS A 318 -0.26 0.24 27.13
CA HIS A 318 1.11 0.76 27.03
C HIS A 318 1.73 0.64 25.62
N TYR A 319 1.17 -0.18 24.73
CA TYR A 319 1.66 -0.31 23.35
C TYR A 319 0.81 0.44 22.31
N ARG A 320 -0.34 1.00 22.69
CA ARG A 320 -1.29 1.62 21.75
C ARG A 320 -0.69 2.81 20.98
N ALA A 321 0.22 3.56 21.61
CA ALA A 321 0.94 4.65 20.95
C ALA A 321 1.82 4.19 19.76
N TYR A 322 2.14 2.88 19.69
CA TYR A 322 2.89 2.28 18.58
C TYR A 322 1.99 1.68 17.50
N ALA A 323 0.66 1.76 17.64
CA ALA A 323 -0.33 1.17 16.72
C ALA A 323 -1.12 2.24 15.93
N PRO A 324 -0.49 2.95 14.97
CA PRO A 324 -1.18 3.97 14.20
C PRO A 324 -2.26 3.38 13.28
N SER A 325 -3.22 4.22 12.86
CA SER A 325 -4.23 3.83 11.88
C SER A 325 -3.65 3.63 10.47
N THR A 326 -3.28 2.39 10.13
CA THR A 326 -2.61 2.05 8.85
C THR A 326 -3.48 1.31 7.83
N ILE A 327 -4.66 0.83 8.20
CA ILE A 327 -5.58 0.18 7.26
C ILE A 327 -6.14 1.25 6.33
N SER A 328 -5.99 1.05 5.02
CA SER A 328 -6.54 1.98 4.02
C SER A 328 -8.04 2.18 4.22
N ASP A 329 -8.50 3.41 4.03
CA ASP A 329 -9.89 3.82 4.24
C ASP A 329 -10.93 2.91 3.57
N TRP A 330 -10.65 2.47 2.34
CA TRP A 330 -11.51 1.58 1.57
C TRP A 330 -11.51 0.12 2.04
N LYS A 331 -10.58 -0.26 2.92
CA LYS A 331 -10.50 -1.60 3.53
C LYS A 331 -10.95 -1.62 4.98
N ARG A 332 -11.23 -0.47 5.57
CA ARG A 332 -11.42 -0.31 7.01
C ARG A 332 -12.89 -0.38 7.37
N THR A 333 -13.20 -1.11 8.44
CA THR A 333 -14.52 -1.12 9.06
C THR A 333 -14.43 -0.97 10.58
N TYR A 334 -15.55 -0.61 11.19
CA TYR A 334 -15.76 -0.56 12.63
C TYR A 334 -16.95 -1.46 12.98
N ILE A 335 -16.81 -2.26 14.03
CA ILE A 335 -17.88 -3.13 14.53
C ILE A 335 -18.86 -2.32 15.40
N GLU A 336 -19.99 -2.92 15.76
CA GLU A 336 -21.06 -2.26 16.54
C GLU A 336 -20.54 -1.63 17.84
N ASP A 337 -19.72 -2.38 18.60
CA ASP A 337 -19.09 -1.92 19.84
C ASP A 337 -18.24 -0.66 19.67
N CYS A 338 -17.74 -0.37 18.46
CA CYS A 338 -16.95 0.82 18.22
C CYS A 338 -17.77 2.12 18.27
N THR A 339 -19.10 2.06 18.21
CA THR A 339 -19.98 3.25 18.16
C THR A 339 -19.76 4.19 19.35
N GLN A 340 -19.53 3.62 20.53
CA GLN A 340 -19.31 4.36 21.78
C GLN A 340 -17.83 4.35 22.23
N CYS A 341 -16.91 3.90 21.37
CA CYS A 341 -15.50 3.77 21.74
C CYS A 341 -14.79 5.13 21.73
N SER A 342 -14.18 5.48 22.87
CA SER A 342 -13.47 6.74 23.07
C SER A 342 -12.28 6.91 22.13
N LEU A 343 -11.62 5.81 21.75
CA LEU A 343 -10.42 5.79 20.91
C LEU A 343 -10.70 5.56 19.42
N ARG A 344 -11.97 5.61 18.99
CA ARG A 344 -12.36 5.30 17.60
C ARG A 344 -11.64 6.18 16.57
N ALA A 345 -11.46 7.47 16.86
CA ALA A 345 -10.84 8.42 15.93
C ALA A 345 -9.36 8.12 15.66
N GLU A 346 -8.66 7.52 16.62
CA GLU A 346 -7.23 7.16 16.52
C GLU A 346 -7.03 5.72 16.04
N CYS A 347 -8.05 4.87 16.19
CA CYS A 347 -7.97 3.45 15.89
C CYS A 347 -7.94 3.16 14.38
N GLY A 348 -7.10 2.21 13.97
CA GLY A 348 -7.07 1.69 12.60
C GLY A 348 -8.30 0.86 12.21
N GLY A 349 -9.18 0.54 13.16
CA GLY A 349 -10.33 -0.34 12.94
C GLY A 349 -9.93 -1.77 12.57
N PHE A 350 -10.86 -2.48 11.95
CA PHE A 350 -10.64 -3.84 11.43
C PHE A 350 -10.61 -3.81 9.90
N PHE A 351 -10.04 -4.85 9.29
CA PHE A 351 -10.28 -5.11 7.87
C PHE A 351 -11.77 -5.39 7.64
N GLU A 352 -12.35 -4.85 6.57
CA GLU A 352 -13.78 -4.99 6.24
C GLU A 352 -14.20 -6.46 6.07
N TRP A 353 -13.28 -7.29 5.61
CA TRP A 353 -13.43 -8.74 5.45
C TRP A 353 -12.83 -9.54 6.61
N HIS A 354 -12.58 -8.91 7.76
CA HIS A 354 -12.15 -9.63 8.96
C HIS A 354 -13.23 -10.67 9.35
N PRO A 355 -12.85 -11.92 9.64
CA PRO A 355 -13.80 -12.97 9.95
C PRO A 355 -14.51 -12.69 11.27
N LYS A 356 -15.85 -12.73 11.26
CA LYS A 356 -16.69 -12.45 12.44
C LYS A 356 -16.70 -13.57 13.49
N VAL A 357 -16.39 -14.81 13.07
CA VAL A 357 -16.55 -16.02 13.90
C VAL A 357 -15.21 -16.57 14.39
N HIS A 358 -14.13 -16.37 13.64
CA HIS A 358 -12.82 -16.97 13.91
C HIS A 358 -11.74 -15.92 13.67
N GLY A 359 -11.40 -15.15 14.70
CA GLY A 359 -10.45 -14.04 14.63
C GLY A 359 -9.92 -13.71 16.01
N TYR A 360 -9.90 -12.43 16.36
CA TYR A 360 -9.52 -11.99 17.70
C TYR A 360 -10.45 -12.55 18.78
N GLY A 361 -9.90 -13.14 19.83
CA GLY A 361 -10.63 -13.62 20.99
C GLY A 361 -10.95 -12.52 22.01
N ARG A 362 -10.22 -11.39 21.98
CA ARG A 362 -10.44 -10.23 22.85
C ARG A 362 -10.44 -8.93 22.06
N PHE A 363 -11.60 -8.28 22.02
CA PHE A 363 -11.76 -6.92 21.48
C PHE A 363 -13.03 -6.32 22.09
N GLY A 364 -13.22 -5.01 21.92
CA GLY A 364 -14.40 -4.30 22.41
C GLY A 364 -14.15 -2.80 22.52
N ALA A 365 -15.18 -2.05 22.92
CA ALA A 365 -15.01 -0.63 23.24
C ALA A 365 -13.98 -0.44 24.36
N ILE A 366 -13.18 0.64 24.27
CA ILE A 366 -12.26 1.10 25.29
C ILE A 366 -12.77 2.40 25.90
#